data_AF-A0A7K0X8G2-F1
#
_entry.id   AF-A0A7K0X8G2-F1
#
_cell.length_a   1.000
_cell.length_b   1.000
_cell.length_c   1.000
_cell.angle_alpha   90.00
_cell.angle_beta   90.00
_cell.angle_gamma   90.00
#
_symmetry.space_group_name_H-M   'P 1'
#
loop_
_entity.id
_entity.type
_entity.pdbx_description
1 polymer ?
#
loop_
_entity_poly.entity_id
_entity_poly.type
_entity_poly.pdbx_seq_one_letter_code
_entity_poly.pdbx_strand_id
1 'polypeptide(L)'
;RWEALVRPGRKLPPGTIVHPAEGTGLEVSVDEDLGDGRRVVTIDVEGPLLDVLETFGVMPLPPYITEVLAEQERYQTVFSERPASAAAPTAGLHLTPEVLARCAERGIGRADVELVVGLGTFRPIATDRIEDHEMHGETYRVPQETLDACARTKANGGRVVAVGTTAVRALESAAAFGANEGRTELYIHGDYDFLVVDRMMTNFHLPKSSLIVMIDAFVGPRWRDLYADALRDGYRFLSFGDAMLLTRR
;
A
#
# COMPACT_ATOMS: atom_id res chain seq x y z
N ARG A 1 -1.41 -15.84 17.35
CA ARG A 1 -0.46 -14.79 17.81
C ARG A 1 -0.09 -13.92 16.61
N TRP A 2 -0.13 -12.61 16.80
CA TRP A 2 -0.05 -11.60 15.75
C TRP A 2 0.77 -10.41 16.23
N GLU A 3 1.34 -9.65 15.30
CA GLU A 3 1.82 -8.31 15.60
C GLU A 3 0.71 -7.30 15.30
N ALA A 4 0.44 -6.40 16.23
CA ALA A 4 -0.60 -5.37 16.09
C ALA A 4 -0.06 -3.98 16.46
N LEU A 5 -0.57 -2.94 15.79
CA LEU A 5 -0.47 -1.58 16.31
C LEU A 5 -1.63 -1.32 17.25
N VAL A 6 -1.33 -0.69 18.38
CA VAL A 6 -2.32 -0.40 19.41
C VAL A 6 -2.37 1.10 19.71
N ARG A 7 -3.59 1.59 19.95
CA ARG A 7 -3.82 2.98 20.36
C ARG A 7 -4.91 3.05 21.44
N PRO A 8 -4.67 3.71 22.58
CA PRO A 8 -3.39 4.30 23.04
C PRO A 8 -2.46 3.24 23.66
N GLY A 9 -1.27 3.03 23.08
CA GLY A 9 -0.34 1.98 23.52
C GLY A 9 0.13 2.06 24.98
N ARG A 10 0.20 3.27 25.56
CA ARG A 10 0.50 3.47 26.99
C ARG A 10 -0.51 2.80 27.94
N LYS A 11 -1.74 2.56 27.49
CA LYS A 11 -2.79 1.91 28.29
C LYS A 11 -2.84 0.39 28.12
N LEU A 12 -1.95 -0.17 27.30
CA LEU A 12 -1.94 -1.59 26.92
C LEU A 12 -0.55 -2.21 27.17
N PRO A 13 -0.13 -2.33 28.44
CA PRO A 13 1.08 -3.09 28.80
C PRO A 13 0.89 -4.60 28.58
N PRO A 14 1.99 -5.37 28.48
CA PRO A 14 1.93 -6.84 28.50
C PRO A 14 1.09 -7.38 29.67
N GLY A 15 0.30 -8.41 29.41
CA GLY A 15 -0.68 -9.00 30.32
C GLY A 15 -2.06 -8.34 30.28
N THR A 16 -2.25 -7.27 29.49
CA THR A 16 -3.58 -6.65 29.33
C THR A 16 -4.46 -7.52 28.44
N ILE A 17 -5.71 -7.72 28.85
CA ILE A 17 -6.75 -8.38 28.06
C ILE A 17 -7.73 -7.32 27.57
N VAL A 18 -7.99 -7.31 26.27
CA VAL A 18 -8.91 -6.37 25.61
C VAL A 18 -10.13 -7.14 25.11
N HIS A 19 -11.31 -6.62 25.42
CA HIS A 19 -12.60 -7.14 24.96
C HIS A 19 -13.27 -6.13 24.03
N PRO A 20 -14.12 -6.58 23.09
CA PRO A 20 -14.96 -5.68 22.31
C PRO A 20 -15.91 -4.91 23.24
N ALA A 21 -16.30 -3.70 22.83
CA ALA A 21 -17.18 -2.85 23.63
C ALA A 21 -18.61 -3.42 23.76
N GLU A 22 -19.06 -4.15 22.74
CA GLU A 22 -20.34 -4.85 22.69
C GLU A 22 -20.11 -6.26 22.11
N GLY A 23 -20.90 -7.24 22.58
CA GLY A 23 -20.82 -8.65 22.16
C GLY A 23 -19.81 -9.51 22.93
N THR A 24 -19.79 -10.80 22.62
CA THR A 24 -18.91 -11.82 23.23
C THR A 24 -18.29 -12.70 22.14
N GLY A 25 -17.22 -13.43 22.45
CA GLY A 25 -16.57 -14.36 21.51
C GLY A 25 -15.31 -13.81 20.82
N LEU A 26 -14.79 -12.66 21.28
CA LEU A 26 -13.47 -12.14 20.91
C LEU A 26 -12.74 -11.64 22.17
N GLU A 27 -11.51 -12.10 22.35
CA GLU A 27 -10.58 -11.64 23.36
C GLU A 27 -9.20 -11.40 22.74
N VAL A 28 -8.55 -10.29 23.10
CA VAL A 28 -7.20 -9.98 22.63
C VAL A 28 -6.27 -9.79 23.82
N SER A 29 -5.36 -10.74 24.01
CA SER A 29 -4.32 -10.70 25.04
C SER A 29 -3.07 -10.00 24.51
N VAL A 30 -2.52 -9.05 25.27
CA VAL A 30 -1.26 -8.37 24.97
C VAL A 30 -0.09 -9.17 25.55
N ASP A 31 0.74 -9.75 24.70
CA ASP A 31 1.83 -10.63 25.11
C ASP A 31 3.15 -9.86 25.34
N GLU A 32 3.51 -8.94 24.45
CA GLU A 32 4.82 -8.27 24.45
C GLU A 32 4.74 -6.82 23.94
N ASP A 33 5.59 -5.93 24.48
CA ASP A 33 5.80 -4.56 23.99
C ASP A 33 7.01 -4.49 23.07
N LEU A 34 6.77 -4.23 21.77
CA LEU A 34 7.82 -4.12 20.76
C LEU A 34 8.27 -2.67 20.50
N GLY A 35 7.80 -1.70 21.29
CA GLY A 35 8.04 -0.27 21.08
C GLY A 35 7.15 0.36 20.00
N ASP A 36 7.14 1.69 19.93
CA ASP A 36 6.43 2.49 18.91
C ASP A 36 4.95 2.12 18.69
N GLY A 37 4.26 1.71 19.75
CA GLY A 37 2.86 1.29 19.70
C GLY A 37 2.63 -0.08 19.07
N ARG A 38 3.68 -0.87 18.81
CA ARG A 38 3.59 -2.27 18.37
C ARG A 38 3.49 -3.20 19.57
N ARG A 39 2.63 -4.21 19.47
CA ARG A 39 2.47 -5.27 20.45
C ARG A 39 2.46 -6.61 19.76
N VAL A 40 2.98 -7.62 20.44
CA VAL A 40 2.59 -8.99 20.11
C VAL A 40 1.30 -9.28 20.85
N VAL A 41 0.29 -9.76 20.15
CA VAL A 41 -1.03 -10.07 20.70
C VAL A 41 -1.46 -11.49 20.35
N THR A 42 -2.22 -12.12 21.23
CA THR A 42 -2.94 -13.35 20.94
C THR A 42 -4.43 -13.02 20.84
N ILE A 43 -5.05 -13.48 19.75
CA ILE A 43 -6.45 -13.24 19.44
C ILE A 43 -7.16 -14.57 19.64
N ASP A 44 -8.03 -14.62 20.65
CA ASP A 44 -8.85 -15.77 20.99
C ASP A 44 -10.29 -15.49 20.57
N VAL A 45 -10.87 -16.41 19.80
CA VAL A 45 -12.18 -16.23 19.18
C VAL A 45 -13.03 -17.48 19.27
N GLU A 46 -14.34 -17.30 19.41
CA GLU A 46 -15.32 -18.37 19.32
C GLU A 46 -15.81 -18.53 17.87
N GLY A 47 -15.10 -19.35 17.09
CA GLY A 47 -15.43 -19.65 15.69
C GLY A 47 -14.31 -19.30 14.70
N PRO A 48 -14.59 -19.26 13.40
CA PRO A 48 -13.62 -18.83 12.39
C PRO A 48 -13.21 -17.38 12.61
N LEU A 49 -11.90 -17.12 12.63
CA LEU A 49 -11.34 -15.78 12.92
C LEU A 49 -11.90 -14.70 11.98
N LEU A 50 -12.05 -14.98 10.68
CA LEU A 50 -12.51 -13.99 9.71
C LEU A 50 -13.95 -13.55 9.99
N ASP A 51 -14.86 -14.49 10.26
CA ASP A 51 -16.27 -14.19 10.57
C ASP A 51 -16.40 -13.32 11.83
N VAL A 52 -15.58 -13.60 12.85
CA VAL A 52 -15.53 -12.82 14.09
C VAL A 52 -14.94 -11.43 13.83
N LEU A 53 -13.91 -11.32 13.00
CA LEU A 53 -13.34 -10.02 12.59
C LEU A 53 -14.28 -9.21 11.69
N GLU A 54 -15.13 -9.83 10.89
CA GLU A 54 -16.18 -9.13 10.14
C GLU A 54 -17.25 -8.54 11.07
N THR A 55 -17.51 -9.21 12.20
CA THR A 55 -18.49 -8.77 13.20
C THR A 55 -17.97 -7.64 14.08
N PHE A 56 -16.74 -7.75 14.58
CA PHE A 56 -16.17 -6.80 15.56
C PHE A 56 -15.14 -5.84 14.97
N GLY A 57 -14.56 -6.17 13.82
CA GLY A 57 -13.53 -5.38 13.19
C GLY A 57 -14.09 -4.17 12.44
N VAL A 58 -13.26 -3.15 12.33
CA VAL A 58 -13.49 -2.01 11.45
C VAL A 58 -12.26 -1.87 10.57
N MET A 59 -12.45 -1.71 9.27
CA MET A 59 -11.33 -1.50 8.37
C MET A 59 -10.51 -0.29 8.82
N PRO A 60 -9.20 -0.45 9.08
CA PRO A 60 -8.37 0.65 9.51
C PRO A 60 -8.26 1.67 8.36
N LEU A 61 -8.66 2.91 8.63
CA LEU A 61 -8.45 4.01 7.71
C LEU A 61 -7.09 4.67 8.01
N PRO A 62 -6.37 5.17 6.99
CA PRO A 62 -5.21 6.01 7.19
C PRO A 62 -5.50 7.13 8.19
N PRO A 63 -4.53 7.54 9.03
CA PRO A 63 -4.76 8.46 10.16
C PRO A 63 -5.22 9.87 9.75
N TYR A 64 -5.06 10.24 8.48
CA TYR A 64 -5.54 11.49 7.91
C TYR A 64 -7.01 11.45 7.45
N ILE A 65 -7.62 10.27 7.38
CA ILE A 65 -9.06 10.12 7.13
C ILE A 65 -9.76 10.06 8.49
N THR A 66 -10.37 11.17 8.88
CA THR A 66 -11.08 11.31 10.16
C THR A 66 -12.58 11.07 10.06
N GLU A 67 -13.11 11.03 8.84
CA GLU A 67 -14.53 10.80 8.58
C GLU A 67 -14.82 9.30 8.40
N VAL A 68 -15.89 8.82 9.04
CA VAL A 68 -16.38 7.46 8.85
C VAL A 68 -16.97 7.38 7.44
N LEU A 69 -16.39 6.55 6.58
CA LEU A 69 -16.94 6.28 5.26
C LEU A 69 -18.30 5.61 5.42
N ALA A 70 -19.35 6.21 4.83
CA ALA A 70 -20.70 5.65 4.85
C ALA A 70 -20.77 4.27 4.16
N GLU A 71 -19.90 4.02 3.18
CA GLU A 71 -19.75 2.76 2.47
C GLU A 71 -18.26 2.36 2.47
N GLN A 72 -17.89 1.40 3.32
CA GLN A 72 -16.50 0.93 3.43
C GLN A 72 -16.00 0.26 2.14
N GLU A 73 -16.89 -0.33 1.35
CA GLU A 73 -16.58 -0.94 0.05
C GLU A 73 -15.93 0.03 -0.94
N ARG A 74 -16.22 1.34 -0.85
CA ARG A 74 -15.61 2.37 -1.71
C ARG A 74 -14.11 2.54 -1.50
N TYR A 75 -13.57 2.04 -0.39
CA TYR A 75 -12.14 2.09 -0.17
C TYR A 75 -11.42 0.97 -0.91
N GLN A 76 -12.11 -0.13 -1.28
CA GLN A 76 -11.50 -1.24 -2.00
C GLN A 76 -11.56 -1.02 -3.51
N THR A 77 -10.51 -1.41 -4.23
CA THR A 77 -10.51 -1.35 -5.70
C THR A 77 -11.27 -2.53 -6.28
N VAL A 78 -11.70 -2.40 -7.54
CA VAL A 78 -12.30 -3.49 -8.33
C VAL A 78 -11.34 -4.66 -8.60
N PHE A 79 -10.11 -4.61 -8.05
CA PHE A 79 -9.05 -5.62 -8.20
C PHE A 79 -8.68 -6.28 -6.87
N SER A 80 -9.30 -5.88 -5.75
CA SER A 80 -8.99 -6.43 -4.43
C SER A 80 -9.69 -7.78 -4.25
N GLU A 81 -8.93 -8.89 -4.24
CA GLU A 81 -9.50 -10.24 -4.12
C GLU A 81 -9.57 -10.74 -2.67
N ARG A 82 -8.72 -10.25 -1.75
CA ARG A 82 -8.65 -10.73 -0.35
C ARG A 82 -8.31 -9.61 0.64
N PRO A 83 -8.94 -9.57 1.83
CA PRO A 83 -8.72 -8.54 2.85
C PRO A 83 -7.43 -8.78 3.66
N ALA A 84 -6.29 -8.91 2.98
CA ALA A 84 -5.01 -9.16 3.63
C ALA A 84 -4.23 -7.87 3.95
N SER A 85 -4.49 -6.79 3.22
CA SER A 85 -3.73 -5.53 3.30
C SER A 85 -4.42 -4.50 4.20
N ALA A 86 -3.64 -3.82 5.03
CA ALA A 86 -4.13 -2.74 5.90
C ALA A 86 -4.49 -1.46 5.13
N ALA A 87 -4.06 -1.34 3.87
CA ALA A 87 -4.34 -0.21 3.01
C ALA A 87 -4.89 -0.68 1.66
N ALA A 88 -5.87 0.05 1.15
CA ALA A 88 -6.33 -0.19 -0.21
C ALA A 88 -5.45 0.54 -1.24
N PRO A 89 -5.26 -0.04 -2.44
CA PRO A 89 -4.46 0.55 -3.51
C PRO A 89 -5.23 1.68 -4.20
N THR A 90 -5.39 2.81 -3.50
CA THR A 90 -6.33 3.89 -3.85
C THR A 90 -6.09 4.54 -5.22
N ALA A 91 -4.90 4.43 -5.81
CA ALA A 91 -4.64 4.85 -7.18
C ALA A 91 -5.49 4.06 -8.21
N GLY A 92 -5.80 2.79 -7.90
CA GLY A 92 -6.65 1.95 -8.73
C GLY A 92 -8.14 2.32 -8.68
N LEU A 93 -8.58 3.12 -7.70
CA LEU A 93 -10.00 3.56 -7.60
C LEU A 93 -10.41 4.44 -8.79
N HIS A 94 -9.44 5.04 -9.48
CA HIS A 94 -9.65 5.84 -10.68
C HIS A 94 -9.90 4.99 -11.95
N LEU A 95 -9.69 3.67 -11.88
CA LEU A 95 -9.88 2.74 -12.99
C LEU A 95 -11.22 2.04 -12.88
N THR A 96 -12.25 2.66 -13.46
CA THR A 96 -13.59 2.06 -13.54
C THR A 96 -13.64 0.91 -14.55
N PRO A 97 -14.64 0.00 -14.47
CA PRO A 97 -14.84 -1.03 -15.48
C PRO A 97 -14.87 -0.49 -16.92
N GLU A 98 -15.47 0.67 -17.14
CA GLU A 98 -15.54 1.33 -18.44
C GLU A 98 -14.17 1.81 -18.93
N VAL A 99 -13.34 2.37 -18.05
CA VAL A 99 -11.96 2.78 -18.38
C VAL A 99 -11.14 1.55 -18.78
N LEU A 100 -11.26 0.46 -18.02
CA LEU A 100 -10.54 -0.78 -18.30
C LEU A 100 -10.97 -1.44 -19.60
N ALA A 101 -12.27 -1.46 -19.89
CA ALA A 101 -12.80 -1.96 -21.15
C ALA A 101 -12.22 -1.17 -22.34
N ARG A 102 -12.17 0.16 -22.25
CA ARG A 102 -11.58 1.02 -23.29
C ARG A 102 -10.07 0.81 -23.45
N CYS A 103 -9.35 0.47 -22.39
CA CYS A 103 -7.95 0.07 -22.47
C CYS A 103 -7.80 -1.26 -23.22
N ALA A 104 -8.62 -2.26 -22.88
CA ALA A 104 -8.60 -3.57 -23.53
C ALA A 104 -8.94 -3.48 -25.04
N GLU A 105 -9.93 -2.67 -25.42
CA GLU A 105 -10.27 -2.38 -26.83
C GLU A 105 -9.09 -1.78 -27.62
N ARG A 106 -8.16 -1.11 -26.94
CA ARG A 106 -6.93 -0.55 -27.52
C ARG A 106 -5.75 -1.52 -27.47
N GLY A 107 -5.97 -2.77 -27.08
CA GLY A 107 -4.93 -3.79 -26.98
C GLY A 107 -3.99 -3.60 -25.78
N ILE A 108 -4.39 -2.82 -24.77
CA ILE A 108 -3.61 -2.67 -23.54
C ILE A 108 -3.90 -3.88 -22.66
N GLY A 109 -2.87 -4.71 -22.45
CA GLY A 109 -2.94 -5.86 -21.55
C GLY A 109 -3.04 -5.45 -20.09
N ARG A 110 -3.57 -6.37 -19.28
CA ARG A 110 -3.63 -6.25 -17.82
C ARG A 110 -2.94 -7.45 -17.18
N ALA A 111 -2.27 -7.20 -16.07
CA ALA A 111 -1.68 -8.22 -15.22
C ALA A 111 -1.77 -7.75 -13.76
N ASP A 112 -1.89 -8.70 -12.84
CA ASP A 112 -2.15 -8.40 -11.42
C ASP A 112 -0.91 -8.72 -10.57
N VAL A 113 -0.74 -7.96 -9.48
CA VAL A 113 0.29 -8.12 -8.46
C VAL A 113 -0.32 -7.91 -7.08
N GLU A 114 0.27 -8.53 -6.06
CA GLU A 114 -0.14 -8.39 -4.68
C GLU A 114 1.03 -7.83 -3.86
N LEU A 115 0.74 -6.81 -3.04
CA LEU A 115 1.62 -6.35 -1.97
C LEU A 115 0.75 -6.14 -0.73
N VAL A 116 0.98 -6.97 0.27
CA VAL A 116 0.31 -6.92 1.56
C VAL A 116 1.06 -5.92 2.43
N VAL A 117 0.48 -4.74 2.57
CA VAL A 117 1.05 -3.69 3.41
C VAL A 117 0.50 -3.79 4.84
N GLY A 118 1.41 -3.70 5.81
CA GLY A 118 1.06 -3.59 7.22
C GLY A 118 0.81 -2.13 7.61
N LEU A 119 0.36 -1.90 8.85
CA LEU A 119 0.11 -0.55 9.33
C LEU A 119 1.39 0.32 9.41
N GLY A 120 2.57 -0.30 9.41
CA GLY A 120 3.85 0.40 9.36
C GLY A 120 4.01 1.31 8.14
N THR A 121 3.36 0.99 7.02
CA THR A 121 3.42 1.76 5.76
C THR A 121 2.90 3.19 5.89
N PHE A 122 2.12 3.49 6.92
CA PHE A 122 1.62 4.85 7.18
C PHE A 122 2.52 5.69 8.09
N ARG A 123 3.63 5.16 8.56
CA ARG A 123 4.55 5.90 9.43
C ARG A 123 5.31 6.97 8.63
N PRO A 124 5.34 8.23 9.09
CA PRO A 124 6.18 9.26 8.48
C PRO A 124 7.67 8.89 8.59
N ILE A 125 8.48 9.40 7.67
CA ILE A 125 9.94 9.35 7.83
C ILE A 125 10.31 10.25 9.01
N ALA A 126 10.86 9.64 10.07
CA ALA A 126 11.27 10.33 11.29
C ALA A 126 12.79 10.54 11.38
N THR A 127 13.56 10.02 10.42
CA THR A 127 15.02 10.13 10.36
C THR A 127 15.45 11.43 9.69
N ASP A 128 16.61 11.94 10.07
CA ASP A 128 17.17 13.18 9.51
C ASP A 128 17.65 12.99 8.06
N ARG A 129 18.15 11.79 7.74
CA ARG A 129 18.59 11.42 6.40
C ARG A 129 17.58 10.44 5.79
N ILE A 130 17.34 10.61 4.50
CA ILE A 130 16.46 9.73 3.71
C ILE A 130 16.99 8.31 3.75
N GLU A 131 18.31 8.14 3.60
CA GLU A 131 18.97 6.83 3.53
C GLU A 131 18.89 6.02 4.84
N ASP A 132 18.64 6.70 5.97
CA ASP A 132 18.56 6.06 7.28
C ASP A 132 17.16 5.52 7.58
N HIS A 133 16.19 5.72 6.69
CA HIS A 133 14.82 5.26 6.90
C HIS A 133 14.72 3.74 6.75
N GLU A 134 14.34 3.06 7.83
CA GLU A 134 14.03 1.64 7.81
C GLU A 134 12.62 1.40 7.26
N MET A 135 12.55 0.71 6.11
CA MET A 135 11.29 0.24 5.55
C MET A 135 10.75 -0.95 6.36
N HIS A 136 9.46 -0.96 6.60
CA HIS A 136 8.82 -2.13 7.16
C HIS A 136 8.68 -3.24 6.12
N GLY A 137 8.97 -4.47 6.55
CA GLY A 137 8.81 -5.65 5.70
C GLY A 137 7.35 -5.89 5.33
N GLU A 138 7.10 -5.96 4.03
CA GLU A 138 5.79 -6.24 3.44
C GLU A 138 5.86 -7.53 2.64
N THR A 139 4.76 -8.28 2.55
CA THR A 139 4.73 -9.52 1.76
C THR A 139 4.27 -9.21 0.36
N TYR A 140 5.02 -9.64 -0.64
CA TYR A 140 4.65 -9.45 -2.05
C TYR A 140 4.47 -10.78 -2.76
N ARG A 141 3.62 -10.77 -3.79
CA ARG A 141 3.45 -11.87 -4.74
C ARG A 141 3.19 -11.30 -6.14
N VAL A 142 4.03 -11.70 -7.07
CA VAL A 142 3.96 -11.36 -8.49
C VAL A 142 3.89 -12.68 -9.26
N PRO A 143 2.73 -13.06 -9.80
CA PRO A 143 2.60 -14.27 -10.61
C PRO A 143 3.64 -14.30 -11.76
N GLN A 144 4.16 -15.50 -12.09
CA GLN A 144 5.13 -15.62 -13.19
C GLN A 144 4.55 -15.10 -14.51
N GLU A 145 3.26 -15.34 -14.76
CA GLU A 145 2.55 -14.83 -15.93
C GLU A 145 2.59 -13.29 -16.05
N THR A 146 2.62 -12.58 -14.91
CA THR A 146 2.72 -11.12 -14.85
C THR A 146 4.12 -10.67 -15.28
N LEU A 147 5.18 -11.33 -14.77
CA LEU A 147 6.56 -11.03 -15.18
C LEU A 147 6.77 -11.34 -16.67
N ASP A 148 6.24 -12.46 -17.16
CA ASP A 148 6.31 -12.84 -18.56
C ASP A 148 5.55 -11.82 -19.44
N ALA A 149 4.39 -11.34 -18.98
CA ALA A 149 3.63 -10.29 -19.67
C ALA A 149 4.41 -8.97 -19.73
N CYS A 150 5.08 -8.59 -18.64
CA CYS A 150 5.96 -7.42 -18.61
C CYS A 150 7.12 -7.57 -19.59
N ALA A 151 7.81 -8.71 -19.57
CA ALA A 151 8.93 -9.00 -20.46
C ALA A 151 8.52 -9.00 -21.94
N ARG A 152 7.41 -9.67 -22.29
CA ARG A 152 6.85 -9.64 -23.66
C ARG A 152 6.46 -8.23 -24.09
N THR A 153 5.85 -7.46 -23.20
CA THR A 153 5.45 -6.07 -23.48
C THR A 153 6.68 -5.22 -23.84
N LYS A 154 7.75 -5.33 -23.06
CA LYS A 154 9.01 -4.61 -23.32
C LYS A 154 9.70 -5.09 -24.61
N ALA A 155 9.74 -6.40 -24.84
CA ALA A 155 10.31 -6.98 -26.07
C ALA A 155 9.59 -6.48 -27.33
N ASN A 156 8.29 -6.18 -27.24
CA ASN A 156 7.49 -5.63 -28.32
C ASN A 156 7.55 -4.09 -28.42
N GLY A 157 8.43 -3.42 -27.66
CA GLY A 157 8.54 -1.96 -27.64
C GLY A 157 7.41 -1.25 -26.88
N GLY A 158 6.61 -2.01 -26.12
CA GLY A 158 5.57 -1.49 -25.24
C GLY A 158 6.13 -0.91 -23.93
N ARG A 159 5.22 -0.54 -23.03
CA ARG A 159 5.55 0.03 -21.71
C ARG A 159 4.76 -0.67 -20.61
N VAL A 160 5.40 -0.91 -19.48
CA VAL A 160 4.79 -1.39 -18.25
C VAL A 160 4.33 -0.20 -17.42
N VAL A 161 3.02 -0.13 -17.14
CA VAL A 161 2.41 0.90 -16.30
C VAL A 161 1.99 0.28 -14.98
N ALA A 162 2.67 0.64 -13.89
CA ALA A 162 2.27 0.24 -12.55
C ALA A 162 1.17 1.17 -12.01
N VAL A 163 0.10 0.60 -11.48
CA VAL A 163 -1.01 1.35 -10.87
C VAL A 163 -0.90 1.24 -9.35
N GLY A 164 -0.41 2.32 -8.73
CA GLY A 164 -0.10 2.40 -7.31
C GLY A 164 1.38 2.16 -7.01
N THR A 165 1.88 2.81 -5.96
CA THR A 165 3.27 2.66 -5.48
C THR A 165 3.54 1.27 -4.91
N THR A 166 2.50 0.58 -4.43
CA THR A 166 2.58 -0.82 -4.00
C THR A 166 2.85 -1.76 -5.18
N ALA A 167 2.19 -1.55 -6.32
CA ALA A 167 2.47 -2.32 -7.54
C ALA A 167 3.90 -2.09 -8.04
N VAL A 168 4.41 -0.85 -7.95
CA VAL A 168 5.82 -0.54 -8.25
C VAL A 168 6.75 -1.36 -7.37
N ARG A 169 6.60 -1.29 -6.04
CA ARG A 169 7.47 -2.03 -5.12
C ARG A 169 7.40 -3.54 -5.32
N ALA A 170 6.22 -4.11 -5.56
CA ALA A 170 6.09 -5.54 -5.81
C ALA A 170 6.86 -5.99 -7.07
N LEU A 171 6.65 -5.29 -8.20
CA LEU A 171 7.32 -5.61 -9.47
C LEU A 171 8.84 -5.43 -9.37
N GLU A 172 9.29 -4.33 -8.79
CA GLU A 172 10.72 -4.03 -8.62
C GLU A 172 11.38 -4.98 -7.62
N SER A 173 10.68 -5.39 -6.55
CA SER A 173 11.20 -6.42 -5.62
C SER A 173 11.34 -7.78 -6.31
N ALA A 174 10.32 -8.18 -7.09
CA ALA A 174 10.38 -9.45 -7.80
C ALA A 174 11.55 -9.51 -8.80
N ALA A 175 11.78 -8.41 -9.53
CA ALA A 175 12.90 -8.31 -10.46
C ALA A 175 14.26 -8.22 -9.76
N ALA A 176 14.38 -7.40 -8.71
CA ALA A 176 15.64 -7.21 -7.99
C ALA A 176 16.09 -8.46 -7.24
N PHE A 177 15.15 -9.22 -6.67
CA PHE A 177 15.46 -10.42 -5.89
C PHE A 177 15.41 -11.71 -6.72
N GLY A 178 14.90 -11.66 -7.95
CA GLY A 178 14.70 -12.86 -8.78
C GLY A 178 13.71 -13.85 -8.16
N ALA A 179 12.77 -13.36 -7.35
CA ALA A 179 11.82 -14.17 -6.60
C ALA A 179 10.41 -13.61 -6.75
N ASN A 180 9.48 -14.45 -7.19
CA ASN A 180 8.10 -14.06 -7.49
C ASN A 180 7.26 -13.78 -6.24
N GLU A 181 7.68 -14.26 -5.08
CA GLU A 181 7.00 -14.02 -3.81
C GLU A 181 8.04 -13.94 -2.70
N GLY A 182 7.70 -13.21 -1.63
CA GLY A 182 8.59 -13.06 -0.50
C GLY A 182 8.24 -11.89 0.39
N ARG A 183 9.17 -11.54 1.27
CA ARG A 183 9.12 -10.31 2.06
C ARG A 183 10.05 -9.28 1.43
N THR A 184 9.60 -8.04 1.35
CA THR A 184 10.38 -6.92 0.82
C THR A 184 10.43 -5.77 1.80
N GLU A 185 11.66 -5.29 2.02
CA GLU A 185 11.98 -4.02 2.70
C GLU A 185 12.55 -3.03 1.67
N LEU A 186 12.30 -3.26 0.37
CA LEU A 186 12.84 -2.45 -0.70
C LEU A 186 12.42 -0.99 -0.52
N TYR A 187 13.43 -0.15 -0.26
CA TYR A 187 13.31 1.29 -0.21
C TYR A 187 13.76 1.90 -1.54
N ILE A 188 12.80 2.46 -2.29
CA ILE A 188 13.08 3.08 -3.59
C ILE A 188 13.39 4.56 -3.35
N HIS A 189 14.67 4.93 -3.45
CA HIS A 189 15.15 6.30 -3.25
C HIS A 189 16.34 6.63 -4.17
N GLY A 190 16.63 7.93 -4.34
CA GLY A 190 17.81 8.40 -5.08
C GLY A 190 17.86 7.94 -6.54
N ASP A 191 18.99 7.38 -6.96
CA ASP A 191 19.23 6.91 -8.33
C ASP A 191 18.82 5.44 -8.56
N TYR A 192 17.77 4.98 -7.88
CA TYR A 192 17.25 3.61 -8.05
C TYR A 192 17.01 3.27 -9.54
N ASP A 193 17.57 2.14 -9.98
CA ASP A 193 17.39 1.65 -11.35
C ASP A 193 16.14 0.78 -11.44
N PHE A 194 15.06 1.33 -11.98
CA PHE A 194 13.81 0.60 -12.19
C PHE A 194 14.00 -0.47 -13.27
N LEU A 195 13.81 -1.73 -12.92
CA LEU A 195 14.01 -2.86 -13.81
C LEU A 195 12.76 -3.12 -14.66
N VAL A 196 11.58 -2.92 -14.07
CA VAL A 196 10.30 -3.33 -14.68
C VAL A 196 9.43 -2.15 -15.06
N VAL A 197 9.29 -1.13 -14.20
CA VAL A 197 8.27 -0.10 -14.36
C VAL A 197 8.73 1.05 -15.25
N ASP A 198 7.98 1.34 -16.32
CA ASP A 198 8.27 2.46 -17.24
C ASP A 198 7.39 3.69 -16.97
N ARG A 199 6.20 3.46 -16.40
CA ARG A 199 5.21 4.47 -16.02
C ARG A 199 4.56 4.10 -14.70
N MET A 200 4.20 5.10 -13.90
CA MET A 200 3.50 4.90 -12.63
C MET A 200 2.26 5.78 -12.58
N MET A 201 1.10 5.19 -12.31
CA MET A 201 -0.11 5.91 -11.94
C MET A 201 -0.23 5.92 -10.41
N THR A 202 -0.36 7.08 -9.78
CA THR A 202 -0.44 7.18 -8.31
C THR A 202 -1.17 8.43 -7.85
N ASN A 203 -1.63 8.49 -6.60
CA ASN A 203 -2.20 9.71 -6.01
C ASN A 203 -1.12 10.73 -5.67
N PHE A 204 -1.52 11.93 -5.24
CA PHE A 204 -0.63 12.88 -4.57
C PHE A 204 -0.44 12.50 -3.10
N HIS A 205 0.81 12.43 -2.65
CA HIS A 205 1.17 11.91 -1.32
C HIS A 205 1.58 13.02 -0.35
N LEU A 206 1.53 12.71 0.94
CA LEU A 206 1.96 13.63 1.99
C LEU A 206 3.47 13.95 1.89
N PRO A 207 3.87 15.20 2.16
CA PRO A 207 5.27 15.54 2.39
C PRO A 207 5.88 14.65 3.48
N LYS A 208 7.20 14.40 3.39
CA LYS A 208 7.96 13.54 4.33
C LYS A 208 7.47 12.09 4.42
N SER A 209 6.88 11.57 3.35
CA SER A 209 6.54 10.15 3.21
C SER A 209 7.55 9.42 2.32
N SER A 210 7.72 8.11 2.54
CA SER A 210 8.50 7.24 1.65
C SER A 210 7.94 7.21 0.22
N LEU A 211 6.65 7.50 0.04
CA LEU A 211 6.02 7.59 -1.27
C LEU A 211 6.50 8.79 -2.08
N ILE A 212 6.73 9.96 -1.44
CA ILE A 212 7.36 11.10 -2.11
C ILE A 212 8.80 10.80 -2.50
N VAL A 213 9.52 10.06 -1.66
CA VAL A 213 10.90 9.64 -1.98
C VAL A 213 10.93 8.71 -3.20
N MET A 214 9.99 7.77 -3.30
CA MET A 214 9.84 6.93 -4.50
C MET A 214 9.50 7.75 -5.74
N ILE A 215 8.62 8.76 -5.64
CA ILE A 215 8.31 9.65 -6.74
C ILE A 215 9.55 10.44 -7.16
N ASP A 216 10.32 10.97 -6.21
CA ASP A 216 11.59 11.67 -6.48
C ASP A 216 12.58 10.75 -7.21
N ALA A 217 12.73 9.49 -6.80
CA ALA A 217 13.55 8.51 -7.52
C ALA A 217 13.05 8.27 -8.96
N PHE A 218 11.73 8.24 -9.16
CA PHE A 218 11.10 7.89 -10.44
C PHE A 218 11.16 9.02 -11.48
N VAL A 219 10.85 10.27 -11.08
CA VAL A 219 10.80 11.42 -12.01
C VAL A 219 11.89 12.47 -11.77
N GLY A 220 12.72 12.30 -10.75
CA GLY A 220 13.72 13.27 -10.33
C GLY A 220 13.10 14.48 -9.63
N PRO A 221 13.86 15.58 -9.44
CA PRO A 221 13.43 16.72 -8.64
C PRO A 221 12.20 17.46 -9.18
N ARG A 222 11.80 17.18 -10.44
CA ARG A 222 10.62 17.75 -11.11
C ARG A 222 9.31 17.49 -10.38
N TRP A 223 9.26 16.49 -9.48
CA TRP A 223 8.04 16.23 -8.72
C TRP A 223 7.61 17.45 -7.89
N ARG A 224 8.56 18.29 -7.46
CA ARG A 224 8.28 19.53 -6.72
C ARG A 224 7.47 20.50 -7.56
N ASP A 225 7.84 20.66 -8.83
CA ASP A 225 7.14 21.53 -9.78
C ASP A 225 5.74 20.97 -10.07
N LEU A 226 5.64 19.65 -10.32
CA LEU A 226 4.34 18.97 -10.53
C LEU A 226 3.39 19.16 -9.34
N TYR A 227 3.90 19.07 -8.11
CA TYR A 227 3.10 19.27 -6.91
C TYR A 227 2.73 20.74 -6.71
N ALA A 228 3.63 21.67 -7.02
CA ALA A 228 3.36 23.10 -6.94
C ALA A 228 2.29 23.54 -7.96
N ASP A 229 2.34 22.99 -9.17
CA ASP A 229 1.34 23.23 -10.21
C ASP A 229 -0.01 22.63 -9.80
N ALA A 230 -0.04 21.38 -9.31
CA ALA A 230 -1.26 20.74 -8.83
C ALA A 230 -1.94 21.53 -7.69
N LEU A 231 -1.16 22.05 -6.74
CA LEU A 231 -1.67 22.92 -5.67
C LEU A 231 -2.24 24.23 -6.22
N ARG A 232 -1.56 24.84 -7.20
CA ARG A 232 -2.00 26.09 -7.83
C ARG A 232 -3.31 25.90 -8.60
N ASP A 233 -3.46 24.75 -9.25
CA ASP A 233 -4.61 24.42 -10.09
C ASP A 233 -5.77 23.79 -9.29
N GLY A 234 -5.63 23.67 -7.96
CA GLY A 234 -6.71 23.22 -7.08
C GLY A 234 -6.95 21.71 -7.11
N TYR A 235 -5.94 20.90 -7.43
CA TYR A 235 -6.04 19.45 -7.37
C TYR A 235 -6.29 18.98 -5.93
N ARG A 236 -7.01 17.88 -5.81
CA ARG A 236 -7.29 17.20 -4.54
C ARG A 236 -6.18 16.18 -4.27
N PHE A 237 -5.71 16.11 -3.04
CA PHE A 237 -4.56 15.28 -2.66
C PHE A 237 -5.01 14.04 -1.88
N LEU A 238 -4.08 13.10 -1.65
CA LEU A 238 -4.26 11.89 -0.85
C LEU A 238 -5.19 10.84 -1.48
N SER A 239 -5.62 9.86 -0.67
CA SER A 239 -6.28 8.64 -1.12
C SER A 239 -7.51 8.87 -2.00
N PHE A 240 -8.34 9.85 -1.67
CA PHE A 240 -9.57 10.19 -2.42
C PHE A 240 -9.42 11.41 -3.31
N GLY A 241 -8.18 11.93 -3.43
CA GLY A 241 -7.84 13.01 -4.32
C GLY A 241 -7.69 12.55 -5.76
N ASP A 242 -7.09 13.42 -6.56
CA ASP A 242 -6.79 13.17 -7.97
C ASP A 242 -5.57 12.25 -8.12
N ALA A 243 -5.33 11.81 -9.35
CA ALA A 243 -4.21 10.94 -9.72
C ALA A 243 -3.22 11.62 -10.67
N MET A 244 -1.98 11.16 -10.62
CA MET A 244 -0.90 11.48 -11.54
C MET A 244 -0.56 10.26 -12.39
N LEU A 245 -0.21 10.48 -13.65
CA LEU A 245 0.46 9.49 -14.50
C LEU A 245 1.88 9.99 -14.78
N LEU A 246 2.86 9.29 -14.23
CA LEU A 246 4.26 9.67 -14.24
C LEU A 246 5.05 8.86 -15.26
N THR A 247 6.00 9.54 -15.89
CA THR A 247 6.97 8.99 -16.84
C THR A 247 8.34 8.94 -16.19
N ARG A 248 8.95 7.76 -16.14
CA ARG A 248 10.32 7.60 -15.65
C ARG A 248 11.25 8.57 -16.38
N ARG A 249 12.16 9.20 -15.62
CA ARG A 249 13.18 10.11 -16.15
C ARG A 249 14.17 9.43 -17.09
#